data_AF-A0A329MU85-F1
#
_entry.id   AF-A0A329MU85-F1
#
_cell.length_a   1.000
_cell.length_b   1.000
_cell.length_c   1.000
_cell.angle_alpha   90.00
_cell.angle_beta   90.00
_cell.angle_gamma   90.00
#
_symmetry.space_group_name_H-M   'P 1'
#
loop_
_entity.id
_entity.type
_entity.pdbx_description
1 polymer ?
#
loop_
_entity_poly.entity_id
_entity_poly.type
_entity_poly.pdbx_seq_one_letter_code
_entity_poly.pdbx_strand_id
1 'polypeptide(L)' 'MNEIFSIMYKGKSYYCELDEDGFVWISLEDDINSKTNNGQVKPARNLQEAKEIAELMLYSMGY' A
#
# COMPACT_ATOMS: atom_id res chain seq x y z
N MET A 1 9.46 13.23 -2.22
CA MET A 1 9.51 12.40 -3.44
C MET A 1 8.80 11.11 -3.09
N ASN A 2 7.76 10.73 -3.83
CA ASN A 2 7.01 9.51 -3.55
C ASN A 2 7.84 8.29 -3.97
N GLU A 3 7.86 7.25 -3.14
CA GLU A 3 8.58 6.01 -3.41
C GLU A 3 7.59 4.93 -3.85
N ILE A 4 7.76 4.43 -5.08
CA ILE A 4 6.91 3.37 -5.64
C ILE A 4 7.54 2.02 -5.32
N PHE A 5 6.73 1.09 -4.80
CA PHE A 5 7.16 -0.26 -4.50
C PHE A 5 6.07 -1.27 -4.85
N SER A 6 6.43 -2.56 -4.85
CA SER A 6 5.46 -3.65 -4.99
C SER A 6 5.61 -4.66 -3.87
N ILE A 7 4.50 -5.32 -3.55
CA ILE A 7 4.46 -6.44 -2.60
C ILE A 7 3.78 -7.65 -3.24
N MET A 8 4.16 -8.83 -2.77
CA MET A 8 3.51 -10.08 -3.15
C MET A 8 2.61 -10.54 -2.00
N TYR A 9 1.31 -10.62 -2.25
CA TYR A 9 0.33 -11.04 -1.25
C TYR A 9 -0.57 -12.13 -1.84
N LYS A 10 -0.62 -13.29 -1.17
CA LYS A 10 -1.38 -14.49 -1.62
C LYS A 10 -1.16 -14.87 -3.10
N GLY A 11 0.08 -14.74 -3.57
CA GLY A 11 0.48 -15.09 -4.94
C GLY A 11 0.10 -14.05 -6.01
N LYS A 12 -0.46 -12.90 -5.61
CA LYS A 12 -0.70 -11.75 -6.49
C LYS A 12 0.28 -10.62 -6.16
N SER A 13 0.64 -9.83 -7.17
CA SER A 13 1.49 -8.65 -7.02
C SER A 13 0.61 -7.41 -6.90
N TYR A 14 0.90 -6.56 -5.92
CA TYR A 14 0.22 -5.28 -5.73
C TYR A 14 1.21 -4.13 -5.84
N TYR A 15 0.80 -3.07 -6.52
CA TYR A 15 1.56 -1.83 -6.63
C TYR A 15 1.19 -0.88 -5.50
N CYS A 16 2.20 -0.35 -4.84
CA CYS A 16 2.07 0.52 -3.70
C CYS A 16 2.91 1.78 -3.89
N GLU A 17 2.48 2.85 -3.22
CA GLU A 17 3.20 4.12 -3.17
C GLU A 17 3.32 4.56 -1.71
N LEU A 18 4.53 4.92 -1.31
CA LEU A 18 4.81 5.61 -0.06
C LEU A 18 4.93 7.10 -0.36
N ASP A 19 4.02 7.91 0.16
CA ASP A 19 4.05 9.35 -0.05
C ASP A 19 5.04 10.06 0.89
N GLU A 20 5.20 11.37 0.69
CA GLU A 20 6.13 12.21 1.46
C GLU A 20 5.78 12.28 2.96
N ASP A 21 4.50 12.07 3.30
CA ASP A 21 4.00 12.08 4.67
C ASP A 21 4.07 10.69 5.33
N GLY A 22 4.51 9.67 4.58
CA GLY A 22 4.66 8.29 5.04
C GLY A 22 3.37 7.46 4.96
N PHE A 23 2.32 7.93 4.27
CA PHE A 23 1.14 7.12 4.02
C PHE A 23 1.36 6.20 2.83
N VAL A 24 0.75 5.02 2.94
CA VAL A 24 0.85 3.94 1.97
C VAL A 24 -0.43 3.90 1.17
N TRP A 25 -0.29 3.88 -0.15
CA TRP A 25 -1.38 3.86 -1.10
C TRP A 25 -1.28 2.61 -1.95
N ILE A 26 -2.33 1.78 -1.97
CA ILE A 26 -2.41 0.58 -2.81
C ILE A 26 -3.21 0.92 -4.06
N SER A 27 -2.64 0.61 -5.23
CA SER A 27 -3.34 0.71 -6.52
C SER A 27 -4.18 -0.55 -6.74
N LEU A 28 -5.48 -0.40 -6.98
CA LEU A 28 -6.39 -1.52 -7.23
C LEU A 28 -6.51 -1.79 -8.73
N GLU A 29 -6.43 -3.05 -9.15
CA GLU A 29 -6.37 -3.44 -10.58
C GLU A 29 -7.60 -2.99 -11.39
N ASP A 30 -8.76 -2.78 -10.75
CA ASP A 30 -10.03 -2.47 -11.43
C ASP A 30 -10.16 -1.01 -11.90
N ASP A 31 -9.29 -0.09 -11.48
CA ASP A 31 -9.29 1.30 -11.97
C ASP A 31 -7.89 1.93 -11.83
N ILE A 32 -7.28 2.30 -12.96
CA ILE A 32 -5.92 2.86 -13.07
C ILE A 32 -5.70 4.09 -12.16
N ASN A 33 -6.77 4.77 -11.75
CA ASN A 33 -6.70 5.96 -10.90
C ASN A 33 -7.18 5.74 -9.47
N SER A 34 -7.65 4.54 -9.10
CA SER A 34 -8.17 4.27 -7.76
C SER A 34 -7.04 3.76 -6.85
N LYS A 35 -6.57 4.66 -5.98
CA LYS A 35 -5.67 4.34 -4.87
C LYS A 35 -6.42 4.38 -3.55
N THR A 36 -6.07 3.50 -2.62
CA THR A 36 -6.60 3.52 -1.26
C THR A 36 -5.48 3.40 -0.24
N ASN A 37 -5.57 4.18 0.84
CA ASN A 37 -4.78 3.99 2.05
C ASN A 37 -5.54 3.21 3.13
N ASN A 38 -6.75 2.73 2.79
CA ASN A 38 -7.61 1.92 3.64
C ASN A 38 -7.79 2.46 5.07
N GLY A 39 -7.90 3.79 5.22
CA GLY A 39 -8.10 4.43 6.52
C GLY A 39 -6.87 4.39 7.44
N GLN A 40 -5.67 4.25 6.89
CA GLN A 40 -4.42 4.35 7.64
C GLN A 40 -4.38 5.66 8.45
N VAL A 41 -4.14 5.53 9.76
CA VAL A 41 -4.04 6.66 10.70
C VAL A 41 -2.61 6.94 11.16
N LYS A 42 -1.67 6.01 10.94
CA LYS A 42 -0.27 6.14 11.32
C LYS A 42 0.63 6.02 10.10
N PRO A 43 1.53 6.99 9.84
CA PRO A 43 2.47 6.91 8.74
C PRO A 43 3.56 5.85 8.99
N ALA A 44 4.05 5.26 7.92
CA ALA A 44 5.24 4.41 7.90
C ALA A 44 6.50 5.26 8.03
N ARG A 45 7.49 4.78 8.76
CA ARG A 45 8.77 5.49 8.97
C ARG A 45 9.84 5.09 7.97
N ASN A 46 9.64 3.98 7.27
CA ASN A 46 10.57 3.40 6.31
C ASN A 46 9.83 2.42 5.39
N LEU A 47 10.51 1.98 4.33
CA LEU A 47 9.95 1.07 3.33
C LEU A 47 9.53 -0.30 3.92
N GLN A 48 10.23 -0.81 4.94
CA GLN A 48 9.88 -2.09 5.55
C GLN A 48 8.54 -2.00 6.28
N GLU A 49 8.34 -0.96 7.10
CA GLU A 49 7.03 -0.67 7.72
C GLU A 49 5.94 -0.43 6.67
N ALA A 50 6.27 0.24 5.57
CA ALA A 50 5.31 0.51 4.49
C ALA A 50 4.78 -0.79 3.85
N LYS A 51 5.66 -1.79 3.66
CA LYS A 51 5.28 -3.11 3.15
C LYS A 51 4.38 -3.87 4.12
N GLU A 52 4.72 -3.88 5.41
CA GLU A 52 3.91 -4.52 6.45
C GLU A 52 2.52 -3.89 6.55
N ILE A 53 2.44 -2.57 6.48
CA ILE A 53 1.16 -1.85 6.45
C ILE A 53 0.36 -2.24 5.20
N ALA A 54 0.99 -2.28 4.02
CA ALA A 54 0.31 -2.67 2.79
C ALA A 54 -0.27 -4.09 2.87
N GLU A 55 0.45 -5.05 3.46
CA GLU A 55 -0.04 -6.40 3.69
C GLU A 55 -1.26 -6.43 4.64
N LEU A 56 -1.22 -5.64 5.72
CA LEU A 56 -2.34 -5.51 6.65
C LEU A 56 -3.57 -4.87 6.00
N MET A 57 -3.37 -3.86 5.15
CA MET A 57 -4.45 -3.25 4.37
C MET A 57 -5.11 -4.29 3.47
N LEU A 58 -4.32 -5.01 2.64
CA LEU A 58 -4.83 -6.06 1.75
C LEU A 58 -5.62 -7.13 2.52
N TYR A 59 -5.09 -7.57 3.67
CA TYR A 59 -5.79 -8.50 4.56
C TYR A 59 -7.17 -7.97 4.99
N SER A 60 -7.23 -6.72 5.46
CA SER A 60 -8.49 -6.12 5.94
C SER A 60 -9.49 -5.83 4.81
N MET A 61 -9.01 -5.62 3.59
CA MET A 61 -9.84 -5.44 2.39
C MET A 61 -10.39 -6.77 1.86
N GLY A 62 -9.92 -7.91 2.38
CA GLY A 62 -10.38 -9.25 1.99
C GLY A 62 -9.73 -9.82 0.72
N TYR A 63 -8.58 -9.26 0.30
CA TYR A 63 -7.78 -9.78 -0.83
C TYR A 63 -7.05 -11.09 -0.49
#